data_AF-A0A9E3NAA9-F1
#
_entry.id   AF-A0A9E3NAA9-F1
#
_cell.length_a   1.000
_cell.length_b   1.000
_cell.length_c   1.000
_cell.angle_alpha   90.00
_cell.angle_beta   90.00
_cell.angle_gamma   90.00
#
_symmetry.space_group_name_H-M   'P 1'
#
loop_
_entity.id
_entity.type
_entity.pdbx_description
1 polymer ?
#
loop_
_entity_poly.entity_id
_entity_poly.type
_entity_poly.pdbx_seq_one_letter_code
_entity_poly.pdbx_strand_id
1 'polypeptide(L)'
;MTVYSGPVFDMAVNQFAVIADHLSIPSDERDRLLLPKRALTISCPIHRDDGSIAVFEGYRVQHHLTLGPTKGGTRFAPSVDLGEVAALAIWMSWKCALVGLPYGGAKGGVRVDLTTLSKRELESLSRRYMQEMIPFVGPHTDVMAPDMGTNEQVMAWFMDTYSMYQGRTVTEIVTGKPVSSGGTLGRREATGRGVAHLARRVLKELAIDLNHATAVVQGFGNVGSYAALGLH
;
A
#
# COMPACT_ATOMS: atom_id res chain seq x y z
N MET A 1 8.33 -9.08 23.31
CA MET A 1 8.78 -9.04 21.90
C MET A 1 7.56 -9.29 21.03
N THR A 2 7.24 -8.36 20.14
CA THR A 2 6.23 -8.58 19.11
C THR A 2 6.89 -9.28 17.93
N VAL A 3 6.08 -9.83 17.00
CA VAL A 3 6.58 -10.37 15.73
C VAL A 3 6.99 -9.28 14.73
N TYR A 4 6.76 -8.02 15.07
CA TYR A 4 7.07 -6.86 14.25
C TYR A 4 8.38 -6.25 14.73
N SER A 5 9.38 -6.22 13.85
CA SER A 5 10.71 -5.71 14.19
C SER A 5 11.32 -5.03 12.97
N GLY A 6 12.22 -4.09 13.21
CA GLY A 6 13.00 -3.43 12.16
C GLY A 6 12.83 -1.92 12.17
N PRO A 7 13.73 -1.20 11.50
CA PRO A 7 13.87 0.25 11.66
C PRO A 7 12.60 1.01 11.26
N VAL A 8 11.85 0.52 10.26
CA VAL A 8 10.60 1.15 9.80
C VAL A 8 9.48 0.96 10.83
N PHE A 9 9.42 -0.19 11.49
CA PHE A 9 8.44 -0.44 12.55
C PHE A 9 8.76 0.36 13.80
N ASP A 10 10.03 0.39 14.22
CA ASP A 10 10.47 1.19 15.36
C ASP A 10 10.17 2.68 15.16
N MET A 11 10.30 3.19 13.94
CA MET A 11 9.88 4.55 13.59
C MET A 11 8.38 4.78 13.81
N ALA A 12 7.51 3.86 13.37
CA ALA A 12 6.07 3.98 13.58
C ALA A 12 5.71 3.93 15.08
N VAL A 13 6.38 3.08 15.87
CA VAL A 13 6.22 3.00 17.33
C VAL A 13 6.61 4.33 18.00
N ASN A 14 7.76 4.89 17.63
CA ASN A 14 8.23 6.15 18.19
C ASN A 14 7.29 7.32 17.85
N GLN A 15 6.84 7.39 16.59
CA GLN A 15 5.85 8.40 16.17
C GLN A 15 4.55 8.25 16.95
N PHE A 16 4.05 7.02 17.12
CA PHE A 16 2.85 6.76 17.88
C PHE A 16 2.99 7.19 19.34
N ALA A 17 4.13 6.89 19.99
CA ALA A 17 4.37 7.27 21.38
C ALA A 17 4.27 8.79 21.58
N VAL A 18 4.93 9.57 20.73
CA VAL A 18 4.87 11.04 20.76
C VAL A 18 3.44 11.55 20.60
N ILE A 19 2.67 10.99 19.66
CA ILE A 19 1.28 11.39 19.41
C ILE A 19 0.37 10.97 20.57
N ALA A 20 0.55 9.77 21.11
CA ALA A 20 -0.25 9.25 22.21
C ALA A 20 -0.05 10.05 23.50
N ASP A 21 1.17 10.50 23.76
CA ASP A 21 1.45 11.43 24.86
C ASP A 21 0.81 12.79 24.64
N HIS A 22 0.94 13.35 23.42
CA HIS A 22 0.33 14.64 23.08
C HIS A 22 -1.20 14.62 23.22
N LEU A 23 -1.85 13.52 22.84
CA LEU A 23 -3.29 13.32 22.95
C LEU A 23 -3.74 12.81 24.32
N SER A 24 -2.82 12.59 25.26
CA SER A 24 -3.11 12.01 26.58
C SER A 24 -3.90 10.69 26.51
N ILE A 25 -3.55 9.84 25.54
CA ILE A 25 -4.19 8.53 25.36
C ILE A 25 -3.83 7.64 26.56
N PRO A 26 -4.82 7.04 27.26
CA PRO A 26 -4.59 6.13 28.38
C PRO A 26 -3.65 4.98 28.00
N SER A 27 -2.74 4.62 28.91
CA SER A 27 -1.69 3.62 28.62
C SER A 27 -2.24 2.25 28.23
N ASP A 28 -3.38 1.87 28.77
CA ASP A 28 -4.09 0.62 28.53
C ASP A 28 -4.81 0.56 27.17
N GLU A 29 -5.03 1.71 26.52
CA GLU A 29 -5.59 1.78 25.16
C GLU A 29 -4.52 1.80 24.05
N ARG A 30 -3.29 2.18 24.40
CA ARG A 30 -2.20 2.45 23.43
C ARG A 30 -1.85 1.24 22.58
N ASP A 31 -1.70 0.07 23.19
CA ASP A 31 -1.30 -1.14 22.48
C ASP A 31 -2.32 -1.53 21.40
N ARG A 32 -3.62 -1.36 21.69
CA ARG A 32 -4.68 -1.64 20.71
C ARG A 32 -4.66 -0.68 19.54
N LEU A 33 -4.28 0.58 19.77
CA LEU A 33 -4.20 1.62 18.74
C LEU A 33 -2.93 1.51 17.88
N LEU A 34 -1.84 0.99 18.45
CA LEU A 34 -0.56 0.80 17.77
C LEU A 34 -0.44 -0.53 17.03
N LEU A 35 -0.87 -1.63 17.65
CA LEU A 35 -0.61 -2.97 17.13
C LEU A 35 -1.60 -3.35 16.03
N PRO A 36 -1.12 -3.95 14.93
CA PRO A 36 -2.02 -4.48 13.91
C PRO A 36 -2.96 -5.55 14.45
N LYS A 37 -4.24 -5.46 14.04
CA LYS A 37 -5.27 -6.45 14.40
C LYS A 37 -4.93 -7.85 13.88
N ARG A 38 -4.30 -7.96 12.71
CA ARG A 38 -3.78 -9.22 12.19
C ARG A 38 -2.65 -9.02 11.20
N ALA A 39 -1.78 -10.02 11.13
CA ALA A 39 -0.73 -10.15 10.14
C ALA A 39 -0.77 -11.56 9.54
N LEU A 40 -0.52 -11.64 8.23
CA LEU A 40 -0.45 -12.87 7.47
C LEU A 40 0.92 -12.96 6.81
N THR A 41 1.54 -14.12 6.92
CA THR A 41 2.73 -14.51 6.14
C THR A 41 2.37 -15.75 5.34
N ILE A 42 2.66 -15.73 4.05
CA ILE A 42 2.27 -16.76 3.09
C ILE A 42 3.45 -17.16 2.21
N SER A 43 3.40 -18.37 1.67
CA SER A 43 4.30 -18.84 0.62
C SER A 43 3.60 -18.81 -0.73
N CYS A 44 4.26 -18.22 -1.73
CA CYS A 44 3.78 -18.10 -3.10
C CYS A 44 4.66 -18.94 -4.05
N PRO A 45 4.38 -20.25 -4.22
CA PRO A 45 5.08 -21.08 -5.20
C PRO A 45 4.62 -20.76 -6.62
N ILE A 46 5.57 -20.61 -7.56
CA ILE A 46 5.32 -20.48 -9.01
C ILE A 46 6.23 -21.39 -9.82
N HIS A 47 5.77 -21.78 -11.00
CA HIS A 47 6.63 -22.40 -12.02
C HIS A 47 7.33 -21.30 -12.81
N ARG A 48 8.65 -21.38 -12.90
CA ARG A 48 9.49 -20.48 -13.67
C ARG A 48 9.44 -20.81 -15.17
N ASP A 49 9.96 -19.89 -15.98
CA ASP A 49 10.09 -20.08 -17.43
C ASP A 49 11.07 -21.21 -17.79
N ASP A 50 12.07 -21.46 -16.95
CA ASP A 50 13.05 -22.55 -17.10
C ASP A 50 12.55 -23.93 -16.61
N GLY A 51 11.30 -24.00 -16.13
CA GLY A 51 10.69 -25.22 -15.59
C GLY A 51 10.97 -25.48 -14.11
N SER A 52 11.83 -24.70 -13.46
CA SER A 52 12.05 -24.79 -12.01
C SER A 52 10.85 -24.25 -11.22
N ILE A 53 10.80 -24.55 -9.91
CA ILE A 53 9.83 -23.97 -8.98
C ILE A 53 10.55 -22.96 -8.09
N ALA A 54 10.02 -21.75 -8.01
CA ALA A 54 10.45 -20.74 -7.05
C ALA A 54 9.34 -20.48 -6.03
N VAL A 55 9.71 -20.27 -4.76
CA VAL A 55 8.79 -19.93 -3.68
C VAL A 55 9.14 -18.57 -3.13
N PHE A 56 8.16 -17.66 -3.15
CA PHE A 56 8.31 -16.30 -2.65
C PHE A 56 7.57 -16.12 -1.33
N GLU A 57 8.13 -15.32 -0.43
CA GLU A 57 7.46 -14.95 0.82
C GLU A 57 6.56 -13.74 0.58
N GLY A 58 5.30 -13.84 1.01
CA GLY A 58 4.31 -12.78 0.91
C GLY A 58 3.73 -12.40 2.27
N TYR A 59 3.28 -11.16 2.39
CA TYR A 59 2.74 -10.59 3.61
C TYR A 59 1.46 -9.80 3.35
N ARG A 60 0.54 -9.83 4.31
CA ARG A 60 -0.56 -8.88 4.41
C ARG A 60 -0.83 -8.53 5.86
N VAL A 61 -0.77 -7.24 6.19
CA VAL A 61 -1.05 -6.73 7.53
C VAL A 61 -2.27 -5.82 7.47
N GLN A 62 -3.24 -6.08 8.35
CA GLN A 62 -4.46 -5.28 8.52
C GLN A 62 -4.40 -4.65 9.91
N HIS A 63 -4.24 -3.33 9.96
CA HIS A 63 -3.98 -2.62 11.20
C HIS A 63 -5.26 -2.42 12.02
N HIS A 64 -6.23 -1.68 11.49
CA HIS A 64 -7.51 -1.40 12.16
C HIS A 64 -8.68 -1.68 11.24
N LEU A 65 -9.76 -2.25 11.77
CA LEU A 65 -11.00 -2.56 11.02
C LEU A 65 -12.21 -1.77 11.56
N THR A 66 -11.98 -0.85 12.50
CA THR A 66 -13.04 -0.14 13.24
C THR A 66 -13.77 0.89 12.38
N LEU A 67 -13.04 1.62 11.52
CA LEU A 67 -13.60 2.65 10.65
C LEU A 67 -14.26 2.10 9.37
N GLY A 68 -14.13 0.79 9.13
CA GLY A 68 -14.54 0.14 7.89
C GLY A 68 -13.51 -0.87 7.40
N PRO A 69 -13.62 -1.32 6.14
CA PRO A 69 -12.65 -2.23 5.54
C PRO A 69 -11.24 -1.66 5.58
N THR A 70 -10.22 -2.52 5.57
CA THR A 70 -8.85 -2.04 5.50
C THR A 70 -8.46 -1.67 4.08
N LYS A 71 -7.58 -0.68 3.94
CA LYS A 71 -7.12 -0.19 2.64
C LYS A 71 -5.61 -0.05 2.64
N GLY A 72 -4.99 -0.58 1.59
CA GLY A 72 -3.65 -0.14 1.21
C GLY A 72 -2.94 -1.04 0.21
N GLY A 73 -1.80 -0.52 -0.25
CA GLY A 73 -1.07 -1.05 -1.40
C GLY A 73 -0.35 -2.37 -1.14
N THR A 74 0.05 -3.03 -2.22
CA THR A 74 0.86 -4.25 -2.22
C THR A 74 2.20 -3.98 -2.91
N ARG A 75 3.31 -4.14 -2.18
CA ARG A 75 4.68 -3.84 -2.65
C ARG A 75 5.41 -5.09 -3.10
N PHE A 76 6.02 -5.09 -4.27
CA PHE A 76 6.91 -6.16 -4.73
C PHE A 76 8.34 -5.63 -4.75
N ALA A 77 9.15 -6.01 -3.77
CA ALA A 77 10.55 -5.57 -3.66
C ALA A 77 11.39 -6.57 -2.86
N PRO A 78 12.73 -6.65 -3.08
CA PRO A 78 13.58 -7.63 -2.42
C PRO A 78 13.78 -7.38 -0.92
N SER A 79 13.54 -6.14 -0.47
CA SER A 79 13.70 -5.71 0.93
C SER A 79 12.43 -5.82 1.76
N VAL A 80 11.31 -6.29 1.20
CA VAL A 80 10.05 -6.37 1.94
C VAL A 80 10.20 -7.36 3.11
N ASP A 81 9.86 -6.89 4.31
CA ASP A 81 9.74 -7.68 5.52
C ASP A 81 8.44 -7.37 6.29
N LEU A 82 8.10 -8.21 7.26
CA LEU A 82 6.86 -8.09 8.04
C LEU A 82 6.77 -6.79 8.86
N GLY A 83 7.89 -6.30 9.41
CA GLY A 83 7.93 -5.07 10.19
C GLY A 83 7.67 -3.83 9.35
N GLU A 84 8.29 -3.73 8.17
CA GLU A 84 8.03 -2.68 7.19
C GLU A 84 6.54 -2.68 6.78
N VAL A 85 5.98 -3.85 6.45
CA VAL A 85 4.57 -3.97 6.04
C VAL A 85 3.63 -3.56 7.18
N ALA A 86 3.95 -3.91 8.43
CA ALA A 86 3.17 -3.49 9.59
C ALA A 86 3.20 -1.97 9.81
N ALA A 87 4.38 -1.34 9.73
CA ALA A 87 4.54 0.11 9.85
C ALA A 87 3.72 0.86 8.78
N LEU A 88 3.79 0.39 7.53
CA LEU A 88 3.04 0.98 6.43
C LEU A 88 1.52 0.80 6.60
N ALA A 89 1.06 -0.30 7.20
CA ALA A 89 -0.36 -0.51 7.51
C ALA A 89 -0.86 0.43 8.62
N ILE A 90 -0.02 0.72 9.62
CA ILE A 90 -0.29 1.73 10.66
C ILE A 90 -0.48 3.10 10.01
N TRP A 91 0.48 3.56 9.21
CA TRP A 91 0.38 4.85 8.51
C TRP A 91 -0.81 4.94 7.56
N MET A 92 -1.20 3.84 6.93
CA MET A 92 -2.42 3.83 6.11
C MET A 92 -3.67 4.10 6.94
N SER A 93 -3.73 3.63 8.21
CA SER A 93 -4.86 3.93 9.08
C SER A 93 -4.90 5.41 9.45
N TRP A 94 -3.75 5.97 9.85
CA TRP A 94 -3.65 7.39 10.19
C TRP A 94 -3.96 8.28 8.98
N LYS A 95 -3.44 7.92 7.81
CA LYS A 95 -3.73 8.63 6.56
C LYS A 95 -5.22 8.61 6.24
N CYS A 96 -5.88 7.46 6.30
CA CYS A 96 -7.30 7.34 6.02
C CYS A 96 -8.14 8.16 7.02
N ALA A 97 -7.81 8.09 8.31
CA ALA A 97 -8.48 8.87 9.35
C ALA A 97 -8.30 10.39 9.15
N LEU A 98 -7.07 10.84 8.84
CA LEU A 98 -6.74 12.25 8.63
C LEU A 98 -7.54 12.90 7.51
N VAL A 99 -7.82 12.15 6.44
CA VAL A 99 -8.62 12.65 5.29
C VAL A 99 -10.09 12.23 5.35
N GLY A 100 -10.56 11.72 6.49
CA GLY A 100 -11.97 11.38 6.71
C GLY A 100 -12.51 10.23 5.84
N LEU A 101 -11.64 9.31 5.41
CA LEU A 101 -12.06 8.16 4.61
C LEU A 101 -12.57 7.02 5.52
N PRO A 102 -13.66 6.31 5.15
CA PRO A 102 -14.23 5.21 5.93
C PRO A 102 -13.44 3.91 5.75
N TYR A 103 -12.13 3.99 5.98
CA TYR A 103 -11.20 2.88 5.84
C TYR A 103 -10.28 2.79 7.05
N GLY A 104 -10.00 1.57 7.46
CA GLY A 104 -8.81 1.26 8.21
C GLY A 104 -7.58 1.12 7.31
N GLY A 105 -6.40 0.90 7.91
CA GLY A 105 -5.16 0.72 7.15
C GLY A 105 -4.78 -0.74 6.96
N ALA A 106 -4.29 -1.06 5.77
CA ALA A 106 -3.60 -2.32 5.50
C ALA A 106 -2.39 -2.07 4.61
N LYS A 107 -1.50 -3.05 4.57
CA LYS A 107 -0.42 -3.11 3.59
C LYS A 107 -0.12 -4.56 3.27
N GLY A 108 0.26 -4.84 2.03
CA GLY A 108 0.81 -6.14 1.66
C GLY A 108 2.17 -5.98 0.99
N GLY A 109 2.83 -7.10 0.81
CA GLY A 109 4.00 -7.14 -0.03
C GLY A 109 4.47 -8.55 -0.33
N VAL A 110 5.34 -8.67 -1.33
CA VAL A 110 6.02 -9.91 -1.69
C VAL A 110 7.49 -9.60 -1.76
N ARG A 111 8.30 -10.43 -1.11
CA ARG A 111 9.75 -10.32 -1.15
C ARG A 111 10.27 -10.90 -2.47
N VAL A 112 10.49 -10.03 -3.45
CA VAL A 112 10.87 -10.43 -4.81
C VAL A 112 11.69 -9.35 -5.52
N ASP A 113 12.72 -9.76 -6.25
CA ASP A 113 13.41 -8.92 -7.23
C ASP A 113 12.73 -9.07 -8.60
N LEU A 114 12.04 -8.01 -9.02
CA LEU A 114 11.30 -7.98 -10.27
C LEU A 114 12.20 -8.05 -11.52
N THR A 115 13.48 -7.69 -11.42
CA THR A 115 14.42 -7.79 -12.54
C THR A 115 14.72 -9.25 -12.92
N THR A 116 14.48 -10.16 -11.98
CA THR A 116 14.67 -11.60 -12.17
C THR A 116 13.45 -12.30 -12.74
N LEU A 117 12.30 -11.61 -12.88
CA LEU A 117 11.05 -12.21 -13.32
C LEU A 117 10.69 -11.80 -14.74
N SER A 118 10.25 -12.77 -15.53
CA SER A 118 9.53 -12.46 -16.78
C SER A 118 8.13 -11.93 -16.49
N LYS A 119 7.48 -11.36 -17.51
CA LYS A 119 6.08 -10.90 -17.40
C LYS A 119 5.13 -12.05 -17.02
N ARG A 120 5.38 -13.27 -17.52
CA ARG A 120 4.56 -14.46 -17.24
C ARG A 120 4.76 -14.94 -15.81
N GLU A 121 6.00 -14.92 -15.33
CA GLU A 121 6.32 -15.26 -13.94
C GLU A 121 5.73 -14.22 -12.97
N LEU A 122 5.79 -12.93 -13.31
CA LEU A 122 5.16 -11.87 -12.53
C LEU A 122 3.64 -12.01 -12.46
N GLU A 123 2.99 -12.36 -13.57
CA GLU A 123 1.56 -12.69 -13.58
C GLU A 123 1.27 -13.88 -12.65
N SER A 124 2.03 -14.97 -12.80
CA SER A 124 1.86 -16.19 -11.99
C SER A 124 2.02 -15.90 -10.49
N LEU A 125 3.03 -15.10 -10.13
CA LEU A 125 3.26 -14.65 -8.75
C LEU A 125 2.11 -13.79 -8.24
N SER A 126 1.64 -12.86 -9.05
CA SER A 126 0.53 -11.97 -8.70
C SER A 126 -0.75 -12.77 -8.45
N ARG A 127 -1.06 -13.73 -9.33
CA ARG A 127 -2.23 -14.61 -9.20
C ARG A 127 -2.11 -15.50 -7.97
N ARG A 128 -0.94 -16.11 -7.72
CA ARG A 128 -0.74 -16.95 -6.55
C ARG A 128 -0.86 -16.15 -5.25
N TYR A 129 -0.24 -14.97 -5.17
CA TYR A 129 -0.40 -14.07 -4.03
C TYR A 129 -1.87 -13.74 -3.78
N MET A 130 -2.62 -13.38 -4.83
CA MET A 130 -4.04 -13.07 -4.68
C MET A 130 -4.84 -14.29 -4.18
N GLN A 131 -4.56 -15.50 -4.70
CA GLN A 131 -5.22 -16.73 -4.25
C GLN A 131 -5.06 -16.98 -2.75
N GLU A 132 -3.85 -16.84 -2.23
CA GLU A 132 -3.57 -16.97 -0.79
C GLU A 132 -4.31 -15.92 0.05
N MET A 133 -4.60 -14.76 -0.54
CA MET A 133 -5.27 -13.66 0.16
C MET A 133 -6.78 -13.78 0.19
N ILE A 134 -7.41 -14.53 -0.72
CA ILE A 134 -8.87 -14.64 -0.87
C ILE A 134 -9.62 -14.83 0.47
N PRO A 135 -9.19 -15.69 1.41
CA PRO A 135 -9.91 -15.88 2.67
C PRO A 135 -9.93 -14.65 3.59
N PHE A 136 -9.09 -13.65 3.33
CA PHE A 136 -8.82 -12.53 4.22
C PHE A 136 -9.14 -11.16 3.61
N VAL A 137 -9.50 -11.14 2.33
CA VAL A 137 -9.74 -9.92 1.57
C VAL A 137 -11.10 -9.93 0.90
N GLY A 138 -11.61 -8.75 0.61
CA GLY A 138 -12.97 -8.61 0.10
C GLY A 138 -13.34 -7.14 -0.05
N PRO A 139 -14.30 -6.80 -0.93
CA PRO A 139 -14.81 -5.45 -1.12
C PRO A 139 -15.15 -4.69 0.17
N HIS A 140 -15.68 -5.43 1.15
CA HIS A 140 -16.15 -4.91 2.43
C HIS A 140 -15.26 -5.37 3.60
N THR A 141 -14.09 -5.94 3.31
CA THR A 141 -13.16 -6.46 4.31
C THR A 141 -11.78 -5.82 4.19
N ASP A 142 -11.14 -5.94 3.03
CA ASP A 142 -9.81 -5.43 2.75
C ASP A 142 -9.61 -5.24 1.25
N VAL A 143 -9.28 -4.01 0.85
CA VAL A 143 -9.19 -3.61 -0.55
C VAL A 143 -7.75 -3.22 -0.89
N MET A 144 -7.12 -3.93 -1.85
CA MET A 144 -5.71 -3.69 -2.21
C MET A 144 -5.54 -2.51 -3.19
N ALA A 145 -4.29 -2.11 -3.41
CA ALA A 145 -3.90 -1.04 -4.35
C ALA A 145 -2.46 -1.28 -4.86
N PRO A 146 -1.98 -0.53 -5.87
CA PRO A 146 -0.58 -0.51 -6.23
C PRO A 146 0.28 0.09 -5.12
N ASP A 147 1.56 -0.31 -5.14
CA ASP A 147 2.66 0.31 -4.42
C ASP A 147 3.95 0.13 -5.24
N MET A 148 5.13 0.28 -4.63
CA MET A 148 6.41 0.04 -5.30
C MET A 148 6.46 -1.38 -5.88
N GLY A 149 6.88 -1.49 -7.15
CA GLY A 149 6.95 -2.77 -7.85
C GLY A 149 5.62 -3.34 -8.33
N THR A 150 4.49 -2.66 -8.09
CA THR A 150 3.18 -3.05 -8.65
C THR A 150 2.52 -1.88 -9.36
N ASN A 151 1.57 -2.17 -10.24
CA ASN A 151 0.95 -1.19 -11.12
C ASN A 151 -0.48 -1.62 -11.51
N GLU A 152 -1.06 -0.94 -12.49
CA GLU A 152 -2.41 -1.24 -12.97
C GLU A 152 -2.57 -2.63 -13.54
N GLN A 153 -1.53 -3.18 -14.19
CA GLN A 153 -1.55 -4.54 -14.70
C GLN A 153 -1.62 -5.57 -13.57
N VAL A 154 -0.86 -5.37 -12.49
CA VAL A 154 -0.92 -6.23 -11.30
C VAL A 154 -2.31 -6.16 -10.66
N MET A 155 -2.91 -4.97 -10.59
CA MET A 155 -4.28 -4.83 -10.07
C MET A 155 -5.31 -5.51 -10.97
N ALA A 156 -5.12 -5.50 -12.28
CA ALA A 156 -5.99 -6.25 -13.20
C ALA A 156 -5.91 -7.76 -12.93
N TRP A 157 -4.70 -8.32 -12.73
CA TRP A 157 -4.54 -9.74 -12.39
C TRP A 157 -5.12 -10.10 -11.01
N PHE A 158 -4.98 -9.23 -10.01
CA PHE A 158 -5.61 -9.42 -8.71
C PHE A 158 -7.15 -9.44 -8.83
N MET A 159 -7.72 -8.45 -9.53
CA MET A 159 -9.16 -8.38 -9.76
C MET A 159 -9.68 -9.62 -10.49
N ASP A 160 -9.01 -10.03 -11.57
CA ASP A 160 -9.37 -11.18 -12.37
C ASP A 160 -9.33 -12.47 -11.53
N THR A 161 -8.23 -12.70 -10.81
CA THR A 161 -8.07 -13.89 -9.97
C THR A 161 -9.15 -14.00 -8.90
N TYR A 162 -9.46 -12.89 -8.22
CA TYR A 162 -10.54 -12.87 -7.22
C TYR A 162 -11.90 -13.08 -7.86
N SER A 163 -12.18 -12.42 -8.99
CA SER A 163 -13.47 -12.52 -9.70
C SER A 163 -13.73 -13.94 -10.19
N MET A 164 -12.71 -14.59 -10.74
CA MET A 164 -12.80 -15.98 -11.19
C MET A 164 -13.10 -16.93 -10.03
N TYR A 165 -12.48 -16.72 -8.86
CA TYR A 165 -12.80 -17.50 -7.67
C TYR A 165 -14.24 -17.27 -7.18
N GLN A 166 -14.73 -16.03 -7.23
CA GLN A 166 -16.10 -15.69 -6.82
C GLN A 166 -17.17 -16.12 -7.84
N GLY A 167 -16.78 -16.54 -9.04
CA GLY A 167 -17.71 -16.88 -10.13
C GLY A 167 -18.45 -15.67 -10.72
N ARG A 168 -18.02 -14.44 -10.39
CA ARG A 168 -18.56 -13.19 -10.93
C ARG A 168 -17.53 -12.08 -10.91
N THR A 169 -17.68 -11.10 -11.78
CA THR A 169 -16.84 -9.90 -11.80
C THR A 169 -17.02 -9.10 -10.51
N VAL A 170 -15.93 -8.89 -9.77
CA VAL A 170 -15.87 -8.06 -8.56
C VAL A 170 -14.80 -6.99 -8.77
N THR A 171 -15.20 -5.84 -9.29
CA THR A 171 -14.25 -4.78 -9.64
C THR A 171 -13.68 -4.07 -8.42
N GLU A 172 -14.42 -4.04 -7.32
CA GLU A 172 -14.18 -3.24 -6.13
C GLU A 172 -13.14 -3.85 -5.17
N ILE A 173 -12.71 -5.10 -5.41
CA ILE A 173 -11.71 -5.81 -4.60
C ILE A 173 -10.34 -5.12 -4.56
N VAL A 174 -10.00 -4.38 -5.63
CA VAL A 174 -8.75 -3.62 -5.71
C VAL A 174 -9.00 -2.26 -6.36
N THR A 175 -8.23 -1.26 -5.98
CA THR A 175 -8.22 0.04 -6.66
C THR A 175 -6.95 0.18 -7.49
N GLY A 176 -6.94 1.02 -8.52
CA GLY A 176 -5.75 1.19 -9.37
C GLY A 176 -5.62 0.24 -10.53
N LYS A 177 -6.75 -0.32 -10.93
CA LYS A 177 -6.94 -1.04 -12.17
C LYS A 177 -6.91 -0.08 -13.37
N PRO A 178 -6.72 -0.59 -14.59
CA PRO A 178 -6.91 0.17 -15.81
C PRO A 178 -8.34 0.69 -15.92
N VAL A 179 -8.54 1.80 -16.64
CA VAL A 179 -9.87 2.41 -16.84
C VAL A 179 -10.84 1.42 -17.49
N SER A 180 -10.36 0.63 -18.45
CA SER A 180 -11.14 -0.42 -19.12
C SER A 180 -11.66 -1.52 -18.19
N SER A 181 -11.13 -1.63 -16.97
CA SER A 181 -11.53 -2.62 -15.94
C SER A 181 -12.14 -1.96 -14.70
N GLY A 182 -12.78 -0.79 -14.85
CA GLY A 182 -13.38 -0.05 -13.73
C GLY A 182 -12.35 0.73 -12.89
N GLY A 183 -11.23 1.12 -13.50
CA GLY A 183 -10.30 2.09 -12.95
C GLY A 183 -10.85 3.51 -13.01
N THR A 184 -10.32 4.39 -12.15
CA THR A 184 -10.75 5.79 -12.08
C THR A 184 -9.77 6.67 -12.85
N LEU A 185 -10.28 7.51 -13.76
CA LEU A 185 -9.50 8.57 -14.40
C LEU A 185 -8.87 9.47 -13.34
N GLY A 186 -7.68 10.01 -13.60
CA GLY A 186 -7.00 10.86 -12.63
C GLY A 186 -6.23 10.11 -11.54
N ARG A 187 -6.45 8.79 -11.39
CA ARG A 187 -5.85 8.04 -10.27
C ARG A 187 -4.32 7.97 -10.37
N ARG A 188 -3.79 7.76 -11.58
CA ARG A 188 -2.36 7.56 -11.80
C ARG A 188 -1.57 8.77 -11.28
N GLU A 189 -2.06 9.97 -11.56
CA GLU A 189 -1.44 11.24 -11.19
C GLU A 189 -1.86 11.77 -9.81
N ALA A 190 -2.91 11.22 -9.19
CA ALA A 190 -3.54 11.77 -7.98
C ALA A 190 -2.55 12.06 -6.84
N THR A 191 -1.60 11.15 -6.58
CA THR A 191 -0.64 11.32 -5.47
C THR A 191 0.36 12.45 -5.75
N GLY A 192 0.94 12.49 -6.96
CA GLY A 192 1.87 13.56 -7.33
C GLY A 192 1.19 14.93 -7.41
N ARG A 193 -0.04 14.99 -7.95
CA ARG A 193 -0.86 16.20 -7.92
C ARG A 193 -1.19 16.66 -6.50
N GLY A 194 -1.46 15.72 -5.59
CA GLY A 194 -1.68 16.01 -4.18
C GLY A 194 -0.48 16.66 -3.51
N VAL A 195 0.74 16.17 -3.78
CA VAL A 195 1.99 16.78 -3.29
C VAL A 195 2.11 18.22 -3.79
N ALA A 196 1.95 18.45 -5.09
CA ALA A 196 2.02 19.80 -5.66
C ALA A 196 0.91 20.73 -5.14
N HIS A 197 -0.29 20.19 -4.87
CA HIS A 197 -1.37 20.96 -4.27
C HIS A 197 -1.04 21.41 -2.84
N LEU A 198 -0.55 20.48 -2.01
CA LEU A 198 -0.18 20.79 -0.62
C LEU A 198 1.01 21.76 -0.57
N ALA A 199 2.03 21.57 -1.40
CA ALA A 199 3.17 22.47 -1.48
C ALA A 199 2.73 23.91 -1.79
N ARG A 200 1.86 24.11 -2.78
CA ARG A 200 1.30 25.44 -3.12
C ARG A 200 0.52 26.08 -1.96
N ARG A 201 -0.22 25.28 -1.19
CA ARG A 201 -0.94 25.77 0.00
C ARG A 201 0.03 26.25 1.08
N VAL A 202 1.05 25.46 1.39
CA VAL A 202 2.06 25.79 2.40
C VAL A 202 2.88 27.01 1.99
N LEU A 203 3.33 27.10 0.74
CA LEU A 203 4.09 28.25 0.25
C LEU A 203 3.27 29.55 0.35
N LYS A 204 1.97 29.49 0.06
CA LYS A 204 1.07 30.64 0.25
C LYS A 204 0.95 31.04 1.72
N GLU A 205 0.84 30.07 2.64
CA GLU A 205 0.76 30.33 4.08
C GLU A 205 2.06 30.93 4.65
N LEU A 206 3.21 30.49 4.13
CA LEU A 206 4.53 31.04 4.45
C LEU A 206 4.87 32.33 3.69
N ALA A 207 3.95 32.86 2.88
CA ALA A 207 4.14 34.04 2.03
C ALA A 207 5.36 33.94 1.08
N ILE A 208 5.68 32.74 0.61
CA ILE A 208 6.74 32.50 -0.39
C ILE A 208 6.13 32.60 -1.79
N ASP A 209 6.72 33.46 -2.65
CA ASP A 209 6.31 33.60 -4.04
C ASP A 209 6.66 32.35 -4.86
N LEU A 210 5.62 31.71 -5.40
CA LEU A 210 5.74 30.51 -6.24
C LEU A 210 6.58 30.74 -7.49
N ASN A 211 6.55 31.93 -8.07
CA ASN A 211 7.27 32.23 -9.32
C ASN A 211 8.78 32.29 -9.14
N HIS A 212 9.25 32.47 -7.91
CA HIS A 212 10.67 32.55 -7.56
C HIS A 212 11.15 31.36 -6.73
N ALA A 213 10.24 30.46 -6.36
CA ALA A 213 10.58 29.26 -5.60
C ALA A 213 11.31 28.23 -6.46
N THR A 214 12.26 27.52 -5.87
CA THR A 214 12.93 26.37 -6.49
C THR A 214 12.47 25.08 -5.83
N ALA A 215 12.48 23.98 -6.57
CA ALA A 215 12.06 22.67 -6.07
C ALA A 215 13.11 21.59 -6.40
N VAL A 216 13.33 20.69 -5.45
CA VAL A 216 14.15 19.49 -5.64
C VAL A 216 13.24 18.27 -5.46
N VAL A 217 13.23 17.37 -6.43
CA VAL A 217 12.42 16.14 -6.40
C VAL A 217 13.35 14.94 -6.37
N GLN A 218 13.31 14.18 -5.28
CA GLN A 218 14.05 12.92 -5.17
C GLN A 218 13.15 11.74 -5.55
N GLY A 219 13.60 10.97 -6.56
CA GLY A 219 12.86 9.84 -7.13
C GLY A 219 11.88 10.27 -8.23
N PHE A 220 12.01 9.70 -9.42
CA PHE A 220 11.26 10.12 -10.62
C PHE A 220 10.31 9.04 -11.16
N GLY A 221 9.78 8.21 -10.27
CA GLY A 221 8.68 7.29 -10.57
C GLY A 221 7.34 8.01 -10.68
N ASN A 222 6.24 7.25 -10.60
CA ASN A 222 4.88 7.77 -10.77
C ASN A 222 4.57 9.00 -9.88
N VAL A 223 4.95 8.99 -8.59
CA VAL A 223 4.66 10.14 -7.71
C VAL A 223 5.52 11.36 -8.07
N GLY A 224 6.84 11.15 -8.19
CA GLY A 224 7.80 12.23 -8.41
C GLY A 224 7.62 12.96 -9.74
N SER A 225 7.35 12.22 -10.83
CA SER A 225 7.16 12.84 -12.15
C SER A 225 5.90 13.72 -12.19
N TYR A 226 4.78 13.27 -11.63
CA TYR A 226 3.55 14.09 -11.54
C TYR A 226 3.66 15.22 -10.50
N ALA A 227 4.46 15.04 -9.45
CA ALA A 227 4.77 16.13 -8.51
C ALA A 227 5.60 17.22 -9.21
N ALA A 228 6.67 16.85 -9.93
CA ALA A 228 7.47 17.77 -10.72
C ALA A 228 6.63 18.52 -11.76
N LEU A 229 5.77 17.79 -12.50
CA LEU A 229 4.84 18.41 -13.46
C LEU A 229 3.85 19.38 -12.81
N GLY A 230 3.40 19.10 -11.58
CA GLY A 230 2.47 19.97 -10.87
C GLY A 230 3.12 21.17 -10.17
N LEU A 231 4.44 21.13 -9.98
CA LEU A 231 5.24 22.20 -9.40
C LEU A 231 5.83 23.15 -10.44
N HIS A 232 5.99 22.67 -11.68
CA HIS A 232 6.29 23.50 -12.86
C HIS A 232 5.05 24.30 -13.27
#